data_AF-A0AAV1ZUE1-F1
#
_entry.id   AF-A0AAV1ZUE1-F1
#
_cell.length_a   1.000
_cell.length_b   1.000
_cell.length_c   1.000
_cell.angle_alpha   90.00
_cell.angle_beta   90.00
_cell.angle_gamma   90.00
#
_symmetry.space_group_name_H-M   'P 1'
#
loop_
_entity.id
_entity.type
_entity.pdbx_description
1 polymer ?
#
loop_
_entity_poly.entity_id
_entity_poly.type
_entity_poly.pdbx_seq_one_letter_code
_entity_poly.pdbx_strand_id
1 'polypeptide(L)'
;MGRFFSATEMQYIPLILAVVFTGHLVSSGGSVENDKFVLQFNCIGSSGNQQLCNSYLHCLNAIEYQYKKPYYECLHQVKPKGGVGSCSNTKELYESTEKRNELNGCYVSLTRQPDGSDWTTIPGLNGFKDCVSNVGAQCLQDKLKVV
;
A
#
# COMPACT_ATOMS: atom_id res chain seq x y z
N MET A 1 -19.02 40.56 -8.77
CA MET A 1 -18.29 39.63 -9.65
C MET A 1 -16.87 39.50 -9.14
N GLY A 2 -16.35 38.27 -9.05
CA GLY A 2 -14.96 37.96 -8.72
C GLY A 2 -14.65 37.81 -7.23
N ARG A 3 -15.04 36.69 -6.61
CA ARG A 3 -14.36 36.23 -5.38
C ARG A 3 -13.22 35.30 -5.82
N PHE A 4 -12.01 35.74 -5.49
CA PHE A 4 -10.78 34.97 -5.57
C PHE A 4 -10.94 33.68 -4.74
N PHE A 5 -10.73 32.53 -5.37
CA PHE A 5 -10.52 31.27 -4.65
C PHE A 5 -9.07 31.25 -4.16
N SER A 6 -8.91 31.28 -2.83
CA SER A 6 -7.61 31.22 -2.16
C SER A 6 -7.02 29.82 -2.26
N ALA A 7 -5.77 29.74 -2.70
CA ALA A 7 -4.98 28.53 -2.87
C ALA A 7 -4.58 27.93 -1.50
N THR A 8 -5.49 27.23 -0.83
CA THR A 8 -5.26 26.68 0.52
C THR A 8 -5.58 25.19 0.69
N GLU A 9 -5.59 24.39 -0.38
CA GLU A 9 -5.98 22.97 -0.30
C GLU A 9 -4.86 21.92 -0.51
N MET A 10 -3.57 22.31 -0.60
CA MET A 10 -2.50 21.33 -0.86
C MET A 10 -1.25 21.50 0.02
N GLN A 11 -1.42 21.72 1.32
CA GLN A 11 -0.26 21.76 2.25
C GLN A 11 -0.39 20.86 3.49
N TYR A 12 -1.53 20.22 3.73
CA TYR A 12 -1.75 19.44 4.97
C TYR A 12 -1.47 17.94 4.86
N ILE A 13 -1.35 17.39 3.64
CA ILE A 13 -1.07 15.95 3.45
C ILE A 13 0.33 15.53 3.99
N PRO A 14 1.43 16.29 3.81
CA PRO A 14 2.75 15.83 4.26
C PRO A 14 2.92 15.84 5.79
N LEU A 15 2.19 16.69 6.53
CA LEU A 15 2.31 16.80 7.99
C LEU A 15 1.59 15.68 8.74
N ILE A 16 0.51 15.13 8.18
CA ILE A 16 -0.28 14.05 8.82
C ILE A 16 0.47 12.71 8.79
N LEU A 17 1.41 12.53 7.85
CA LEU A 17 2.23 11.31 7.74
C LEU A 17 3.23 11.14 8.90
N ALA A 18 3.64 12.22 9.56
CA ALA A 18 4.67 12.19 10.60
C ALA A 18 4.17 11.74 11.98
N VAL A 19 2.87 11.93 12.28
CA VAL A 19 2.36 11.77 13.66
C VAL A 19 1.84 10.35 13.96
N VAL A 20 1.53 9.54 12.95
CA VAL A 20 0.90 8.21 13.15
C VAL A 20 1.91 7.05 13.20
N PHE A 21 3.17 7.24 12.79
CA PHE A 21 4.10 6.11 12.60
C PHE A 21 5.52 6.35 13.15
N THR A 22 5.65 6.66 14.44
CA THR A 22 6.95 6.66 15.15
C THR A 22 7.55 5.25 15.34
N GLY A 23 6.86 4.17 14.93
CA GLY A 23 7.31 2.80 15.14
C GLY A 23 7.98 2.09 13.96
N HIS A 24 7.59 2.36 12.70
CA HIS A 24 7.88 1.43 11.59
C HIS A 24 8.22 2.16 10.28
N LEU A 25 9.14 3.13 10.31
CA LEU A 25 9.83 3.57 9.10
C LEU A 25 10.79 2.47 8.67
N VAL A 26 10.25 1.42 8.03
CA VAL A 26 11.07 0.54 7.21
C VAL A 26 11.51 1.40 6.03
N SER A 27 12.80 1.72 5.98
CA SER A 27 13.45 2.19 4.77
C SER A 27 13.21 1.13 3.71
N SER A 28 12.17 1.31 2.90
CA SER A 28 11.96 0.44 1.76
C SER A 28 13.12 0.77 0.82
N GLY A 29 13.84 -0.23 0.32
CA GLY A 29 14.89 0.02 -0.67
C GLY A 29 14.37 0.55 -2.01
N GLY A 30 13.16 1.14 -2.04
CA GLY A 30 12.42 1.61 -3.22
C GLY A 30 12.26 3.13 -3.29
N SER A 31 11.35 3.55 -4.15
CA SER A 31 10.98 4.94 -4.45
C SER A 31 10.06 5.54 -3.38
N VAL A 32 9.87 6.86 -3.45
CA VAL A 32 8.89 7.59 -2.61
C VAL A 32 7.47 7.07 -2.85
N GLU A 33 7.14 6.73 -4.09
CA GLU A 33 5.87 6.11 -4.47
C GLU A 33 5.71 4.74 -3.80
N ASN A 34 6.78 3.96 -3.69
CA ASN A 34 6.77 2.67 -2.99
C ASN A 34 6.60 2.86 -1.48
N ASP A 35 7.25 3.85 -0.86
CA ASP A 35 7.05 4.19 0.55
C ASP A 35 5.58 4.56 0.83
N LYS A 36 4.97 5.37 -0.04
CA LYS A 36 3.54 5.71 0.03
C LYS A 36 2.67 4.46 -0.08
N PHE A 37 2.97 3.58 -1.04
CA PHE A 37 2.27 2.31 -1.19
C PHE A 37 2.37 1.46 0.08
N VAL A 38 3.56 1.30 0.66
CA VAL A 38 3.77 0.50 1.88
C VAL A 38 2.94 1.05 3.04
N LEU A 39 2.90 2.37 3.21
CA LEU A 39 2.08 2.99 4.25
C LEU A 39 0.59 2.72 4.06
N GLN A 40 0.09 2.87 2.83
CA GLN A 40 -1.30 2.57 2.48
C GLN A 40 -1.63 1.08 2.66
N PHE A 41 -0.73 0.21 2.20
CA PHE A 41 -0.87 -1.24 2.29
C PHE A 41 -0.91 -1.72 3.74
N ASN A 42 -0.06 -1.17 4.61
CA ASN A 42 -0.06 -1.47 6.03
C ASN A 42 -1.29 -0.92 6.75
N CYS A 43 -1.78 0.26 6.36
CA CYS A 43 -3.07 0.75 6.88
C CYS A 43 -4.18 -0.25 6.56
N ILE A 44 -4.32 -0.63 5.29
CA ILE A 44 -5.37 -1.55 4.82
C ILE A 44 -5.26 -2.88 5.57
N GLY A 45 -4.07 -3.49 5.58
CA GLY A 45 -3.86 -4.82 6.16
C GLY A 45 -4.13 -4.90 7.67
N SER A 46 -3.90 -3.80 8.39
CA SER A 46 -4.14 -3.68 9.85
C SER A 46 -5.46 -3.00 10.21
N SER A 47 -6.34 -2.75 9.23
CA SER A 47 -7.53 -1.90 9.44
C SER A 47 -8.61 -2.54 10.29
N GLY A 48 -8.62 -3.86 10.46
CA GLY A 48 -9.75 -4.60 11.00
C GLY A 48 -11.02 -4.54 10.13
N ASN A 49 -10.93 -3.97 8.92
CA ASN A 49 -12.06 -3.76 8.01
C ASN A 49 -11.94 -4.69 6.79
N GLN A 50 -12.77 -5.74 6.77
CA GLN A 50 -12.77 -6.72 5.68
C GLN A 50 -13.09 -6.11 4.32
N GLN A 51 -13.90 -5.04 4.25
CA GLN A 51 -14.25 -4.39 2.99
C GLN A 51 -13.04 -3.71 2.35
N LEU A 52 -12.19 -3.04 3.16
CA LEU A 52 -10.96 -2.43 2.66
C LEU A 52 -9.99 -3.49 2.13
N CYS A 53 -9.86 -4.61 2.84
CA CYS A 53 -8.99 -5.70 2.41
C CYS A 53 -9.50 -6.41 1.15
N ASN A 54 -10.80 -6.62 1.04
CA ASN A 54 -11.41 -7.12 -0.20
C ASN A 54 -11.18 -6.15 -1.38
N SER A 55 -11.26 -4.84 -1.13
CA SER A 55 -11.02 -3.82 -2.15
C SER A 55 -9.56 -3.85 -2.64
N TYR A 56 -8.60 -3.97 -1.73
CA TYR A 56 -7.19 -4.18 -2.10
C TYR A 56 -6.98 -5.47 -2.91
N LEU A 57 -7.58 -6.59 -2.48
CA LEU A 57 -7.47 -7.86 -3.22
C LEU A 57 -8.13 -7.77 -4.60
N HIS A 58 -9.20 -6.99 -4.74
CA HIS A 58 -9.79 -6.69 -6.03
C HIS A 58 -8.82 -5.90 -6.92
N CYS A 59 -8.17 -4.85 -6.40
CA CYS A 59 -7.12 -4.12 -7.12
C CYS A 59 -6.01 -5.06 -7.61
N LEU A 60 -5.49 -5.92 -6.72
CA LEU A 60 -4.46 -6.90 -7.04
C LEU A 60 -4.93 -7.89 -8.13
N ASN A 61 -6.17 -8.37 -8.01
CA ASN A 61 -6.75 -9.31 -8.97
C ASN A 61 -7.06 -8.69 -10.34
N ALA A 62 -7.11 -7.36 -10.45
CA ALA A 62 -7.27 -6.68 -11.73
C ALA A 62 -5.95 -6.57 -12.53
N ILE A 63 -4.80 -6.81 -11.90
CA ILE A 63 -3.49 -6.73 -12.58
C ILE A 63 -3.36 -7.84 -13.64
N GLU A 64 -2.73 -7.52 -14.77
CA GLU A 64 -2.34 -8.52 -15.76
C GLU A 64 -1.40 -9.59 -15.18
N TYR A 65 -1.53 -10.83 -15.65
CA TYR A 65 -0.80 -11.96 -15.08
C TYR A 65 0.73 -11.77 -15.09
N GLN A 66 1.27 -11.14 -16.13
CA GLN A 66 2.71 -10.87 -16.25
C GLN A 66 3.28 -10.07 -15.07
N TYR A 67 2.51 -9.16 -14.49
CA TYR A 67 2.93 -8.38 -13.33
C TYR A 67 2.52 -9.02 -11.98
N LYS A 68 1.59 -10.00 -12.00
CA LYS A 68 1.24 -10.82 -10.82
C LYS A 68 2.22 -11.95 -10.56
N LYS A 69 2.91 -12.45 -11.58
CA LYS A 69 3.85 -13.57 -11.42
C LYS A 69 4.91 -13.31 -10.34
N PRO A 70 5.63 -12.17 -10.32
CA PRO A 70 6.59 -11.87 -9.24
C PRO A 70 5.92 -11.77 -7.87
N TYR A 71 4.67 -11.28 -7.81
CA TYR A 71 3.91 -11.22 -6.57
C TYR A 71 3.64 -12.62 -6.00
N TYR A 72 3.23 -13.58 -6.83
CA TYR A 72 2.99 -14.95 -6.37
C TYR A 72 4.28 -15.67 -5.96
N GLU A 73 5.39 -15.41 -6.66
CA GLU A 73 6.71 -15.89 -6.25
C GLU A 73 7.07 -15.37 -4.85
N CYS A 74 6.87 -14.08 -4.59
CA CYS A 74 7.10 -13.49 -3.28
C CYS A 74 6.15 -14.03 -2.21
N LEU A 75 4.87 -14.21 -2.51
CA LEU A 75 3.92 -14.82 -1.57
C LEU A 75 4.34 -16.23 -1.18
N HIS A 76 4.87 -17.01 -2.13
CA HIS A 76 5.41 -18.34 -1.88
C HIS A 76 6.68 -18.32 -1.03
N GLN A 77 7.50 -17.27 -1.10
CA GLN A 77 8.70 -17.12 -0.25
C GLN A 77 8.33 -16.68 1.17
N VAL A 78 7.46 -15.67 1.30
CA VAL A 78 7.09 -15.06 2.58
C VAL A 78 6.27 -16.02 3.45
N LYS A 79 5.41 -16.84 2.82
CA LYS A 79 4.56 -17.86 3.45
C LYS A 79 3.83 -17.36 4.71
N PRO A 80 2.96 -16.34 4.60
CA PRO A 80 2.15 -15.90 5.72
C PRO A 80 1.30 -17.07 6.25
N LYS A 81 1.29 -17.25 7.57
CA LYS A 81 0.52 -18.32 8.23
C LYS A 81 -0.96 -18.07 8.01
N GLY A 82 -1.66 -19.08 7.49
CA GLY A 82 -3.07 -18.94 7.11
C GLY A 82 -3.29 -18.29 5.74
N GLY A 83 -2.24 -18.09 4.94
CA GLY A 83 -2.32 -17.57 3.58
C GLY A 83 -2.50 -16.05 3.52
N VAL A 84 -3.26 -15.57 2.54
CA VAL A 84 -3.52 -14.13 2.35
C VAL A 84 -4.22 -13.50 3.58
N GLY A 85 -4.95 -14.29 4.37
CA GLY A 85 -5.62 -13.82 5.59
C GLY A 85 -6.91 -13.02 5.33
N SER A 86 -7.39 -12.38 6.39
CA SER A 86 -8.62 -11.56 6.43
C SER A 86 -8.35 -10.36 7.33
N CYS A 87 -9.11 -9.27 7.17
CA CYS A 87 -9.03 -8.12 8.07
C CYS A 87 -10.21 -8.15 9.02
N SER A 88 -9.93 -8.47 10.27
CA SER A 88 -10.85 -8.40 11.38
C SER A 88 -10.14 -7.80 12.59
N ASN A 89 -10.84 -7.61 13.70
CA ASN A 89 -10.23 -7.10 14.93
C ASN A 89 -9.12 -8.02 15.49
N THR A 90 -9.02 -9.26 15.03
CA THR A 90 -8.06 -10.27 15.52
C THR A 90 -7.18 -10.84 14.42
N LYS A 91 -7.34 -10.40 13.17
CA LYS A 91 -6.60 -10.90 12.00
C LYS A 91 -6.23 -9.75 11.08
N GLU A 92 -5.03 -9.84 10.54
CA GLU A 92 -4.53 -8.91 9.54
C GLU A 92 -4.35 -9.58 8.18
N LEU A 93 -4.42 -8.79 7.11
CA LEU A 93 -4.04 -9.26 5.78
C LEU A 93 -2.54 -9.57 5.75
N TYR A 94 -2.19 -10.76 5.28
CA TYR A 94 -0.84 -11.31 5.27
C TYR A 94 -0.18 -11.44 6.65
N GLU A 95 -0.94 -11.77 7.70
CA GLU A 95 -0.46 -12.10 9.05
C GLU A 95 0.02 -10.90 9.88
N SER A 96 0.94 -10.07 9.38
CA SER A 96 1.49 -8.93 10.12
C SER A 96 2.08 -7.84 9.23
N THR A 97 2.43 -6.69 9.82
CA THR A 97 3.13 -5.60 9.13
C THR A 97 4.50 -6.05 8.60
N GLU A 98 5.24 -6.83 9.38
CA GLU A 98 6.54 -7.37 8.97
C GLU A 98 6.39 -8.23 7.70
N LYS A 99 5.39 -9.11 7.68
CA LYS A 99 5.13 -9.98 6.52
C LYS A 99 4.70 -9.20 5.28
N ARG A 100 3.90 -8.14 5.44
CA ARG A 100 3.56 -7.22 4.35
C ARG A 100 4.80 -6.48 3.81
N ASN A 101 5.68 -6.04 4.69
CA ASN A 101 6.92 -5.38 4.32
C ASN A 101 7.90 -6.34 3.62
N GLU A 102 8.03 -7.59 4.11
CA GLU A 102 8.79 -8.65 3.44
C GLU A 102 8.25 -8.93 2.04
N LEU A 103 6.92 -9.01 1.88
CA LEU A 103 6.26 -9.22 0.59
C LEU A 103 6.56 -8.09 -0.37
N ASN A 104 6.44 -6.83 0.06
CA ASN A 104 6.76 -5.67 -0.76
C ASN A 104 8.24 -5.63 -1.13
N GLY A 105 9.14 -5.87 -0.16
CA GLY A 105 10.59 -5.89 -0.38
C GLY A 105 10.99 -6.93 -1.42
N CYS A 106 10.41 -8.13 -1.35
CA CYS A 106 10.59 -9.16 -2.37
C CYS A 106 10.08 -8.69 -3.74
N TYR A 107 8.86 -8.13 -3.81
CA TYR A 107 8.29 -7.68 -5.08
C TYR A 107 9.15 -6.61 -5.74
N VAL A 108 9.59 -5.62 -4.96
CA VAL A 108 10.53 -4.57 -5.38
C VAL A 108 11.86 -5.13 -5.88
N SER A 109 12.37 -6.19 -5.26
CA SER A 109 13.60 -6.87 -5.70
C SER A 109 13.43 -7.54 -7.07
N LEU A 110 12.33 -8.30 -7.25
CA LEU A 110 12.07 -9.05 -8.49
C LEU A 110 11.66 -8.16 -9.68
N THR A 111 11.18 -6.95 -9.42
CA THR A 111 10.67 -6.03 -10.43
C THR A 111 11.57 -4.83 -10.70
N ARG A 112 12.73 -4.77 -10.03
CA ARG A 112 13.71 -3.70 -10.22
C ARG A 112 14.17 -3.64 -11.68
N GLN A 113 14.07 -2.45 -12.26
CA GLN A 113 14.49 -2.19 -13.62
C GLN A 113 16.01 -1.95 -13.70
N PRO A 114 16.63 -2.09 -14.89
CA PRO A 114 18.07 -1.87 -15.06
C PRO A 114 18.55 -0.47 -14.70
N ASP A 115 17.66 0.53 -14.79
CA ASP A 115 17.94 1.92 -14.40
C ASP A 115 17.83 2.16 -12.88
N GLY A 116 17.54 1.10 -12.10
CA GLY A 116 17.37 1.16 -10.66
C GLY A 116 15.97 1.55 -10.19
N SER A 117 15.05 1.89 -11.11
CA SER A 117 13.65 2.16 -10.77
C SER A 117 12.93 0.89 -10.32
N ASP A 118 11.94 1.04 -9.46
CA ASP A 118 11.14 -0.09 -8.95
C ASP A 118 9.81 -0.25 -9.72
N TRP A 119 8.97 -1.18 -9.28
CA TRP A 119 7.68 -1.47 -9.92
C TRP A 119 6.77 -0.25 -10.09
N THR A 120 6.97 0.82 -9.32
CA THR A 120 6.10 2.00 -9.38
C THR A 120 6.22 2.74 -10.71
N THR A 121 7.31 2.54 -11.47
CA THR A 121 7.50 3.17 -12.79
C THR A 121 6.95 2.32 -13.94
N ILE A 122 6.52 1.08 -13.69
CA ILE A 122 6.02 0.16 -14.72
C ILE A 122 4.66 0.66 -15.24
N PRO A 123 4.52 1.01 -16.54
CA PRO A 123 3.29 1.59 -17.08
C PRO A 123 2.05 0.72 -16.94
N GLY A 124 2.20 -0.61 -17.01
CA GLY A 124 1.12 -1.58 -16.85
C GLY A 124 0.53 -1.67 -15.43
N LEU A 125 1.12 -0.97 -14.45
CA LEU A 125 0.67 -0.98 -13.05
C LEU A 125 -0.07 0.29 -12.62
N ASN A 126 -0.32 1.25 -13.52
CA ASN A 126 -1.01 2.50 -13.19
C ASN A 126 -2.39 2.26 -12.57
N GLY A 127 -3.23 1.42 -13.20
CA GLY A 127 -4.56 1.11 -12.66
C GLY A 127 -4.52 0.46 -11.28
N PHE A 128 -3.49 -0.36 -11.00
CA PHE A 128 -3.29 -0.94 -9.67
C PHE A 128 -2.90 0.11 -8.64
N LYS A 129 -1.92 0.95 -8.96
CA LYS A 129 -1.46 2.04 -8.09
C LYS A 129 -2.61 2.98 -7.73
N ASP A 130 -3.40 3.39 -8.71
CA ASP A 130 -4.55 4.28 -8.50
C ASP A 130 -5.61 3.61 -7.62
N CYS A 131 -5.92 2.34 -7.90
CA CYS A 131 -6.87 1.55 -7.12
C CYS A 131 -6.44 1.42 -5.65
N VAL A 132 -5.20 1.00 -5.39
CA VAL A 132 -4.69 0.87 -4.01
C VAL A 132 -4.59 2.23 -3.34
N SER A 133 -4.19 3.29 -4.07
CA SER A 133 -4.10 4.63 -3.50
C SER A 133 -5.45 5.14 -3.01
N ASN A 134 -6.54 4.88 -3.74
CA ASN A 134 -7.89 5.24 -3.32
C ASN A 134 -8.33 4.49 -2.07
N VAL A 135 -8.14 3.16 -2.04
CA VAL A 135 -8.47 2.33 -0.87
C VAL A 135 -7.63 2.73 0.35
N GLY A 136 -6.35 3.02 0.12
CA GLY A 136 -5.40 3.43 1.16
C GLY A 136 -5.72 4.81 1.71
N ALA A 137 -6.09 5.77 0.86
CA ALA A 137 -6.53 7.09 1.29
C ALA A 137 -7.78 7.00 2.18
N GLN A 138 -8.76 6.17 1.80
CA GLN A 138 -9.92 5.89 2.64
C GLN A 138 -9.51 5.32 4.00
N CYS A 139 -8.63 4.32 4.03
CA CYS A 139 -8.14 3.73 5.28
C CYS A 139 -7.50 4.76 6.21
N LEU A 140 -6.62 5.61 5.67
CA LEU A 140 -5.91 6.62 6.45
C LEU A 140 -6.88 7.67 7.00
N GLN A 141 -7.85 8.11 6.21
CA GLN A 141 -8.90 9.02 6.65
C GLN A 141 -9.75 8.41 7.78
N ASP A 142 -10.12 7.14 7.67
CA ASP A 142 -10.90 6.46 8.70
C ASP A 142 -10.13 6.38 10.02
N LYS A 143 -8.81 6.13 9.99
CA LYS A 143 -7.99 6.17 11.21
C LYS A 143 -7.93 7.55 11.86
N LEU A 144 -7.95 8.63 11.08
CA LEU A 144 -7.90 10.01 11.61
C LEU A 144 -9.22 10.46 12.23
N LYS A 145 -10.36 9.89 11.83
CA LYS A 145 -11.68 10.19 12.41
C LYS A 145 -11.90 9.51 13.78
N VAL A 146 -11.06 8.54 14.13
CA VAL A 146 -11.12 7.77 15.38
C VAL A 146 -10.23 8.40 16.46
N VAL A 147 -9.46 9.45 16.13
CA VAL A 147 -8.62 10.23 17.06
C VAL A 147 -9.39 11.41 17.63
#